data_AF-A0A945CHN5-F1
#
_entry.id   AF-A0A945CHN5-F1
#
_cell.length_a   1.000
_cell.length_b   1.000
_cell.length_c   1.000
_cell.angle_alpha   90.00
_cell.angle_beta   90.00
_cell.angle_gamma   90.00
#
_symmetry.space_group_name_H-M   'P 1'
#
loop_
_entity.id
_entity.type
_entity.pdbx_description
1 polymer ?
#
loop_
_entity_poly.entity_id
_entity_poly.type
_entity_poly.pdbx_seq_one_letter_code
_entity_poly.pdbx_strand_id
1 'polypeptide(L)'
;YYLTWKRMTGLRKSRHIRIGVILGLMSWLTMAIIVAILGFMMNPGSWLEQRDLLAGFTNPIYLPQLLFRTAAALTMAGSLALALSLAFTDRDSPLRTQAIKLFSGWSLFWLAPTLIGGLAYHHVIPQAMLNNMPVAFGTQAWQDLYGQLVHFTFLAVVAVALCSLWGLWQPLRTNPLVWIVPVLLLTGLIGYFERTREFIRKPYAIGYYMYANGIRVDEVPYLVKTGVLANCSWTTHRRVTEQNKEAAGRDLFMVLCSRCHTLNGINSVGENLAKMYPDQSTWSPAAIESFLKNIHGARPFMPPFIGTTDERGALAAYLATLGNRRDIPPPVAVAAFNE
;
A
#
# COMPACT_ATOMS: atom_id res chain seq x y z
N TYR A 1 -4.94 -0.79 31.85
CA TYR A 1 -6.26 -1.47 31.84
C TYR A 1 -6.20 -2.85 32.50
N TYR A 2 -5.52 -3.84 31.93
CA TYR A 2 -5.52 -5.24 32.43
C TYR A 2 -5.17 -5.41 33.92
N LEU A 3 -4.12 -4.74 34.42
CA LEU A 3 -3.69 -4.84 35.82
C LEU A 3 -4.73 -4.33 36.84
N THR A 4 -5.69 -3.54 36.39
CA THR A 4 -6.71 -2.93 37.25
C THR A 4 -8.04 -3.67 37.22
N TRP A 5 -8.20 -4.69 36.36
CA TRP A 5 -9.47 -5.41 36.15
C TRP A 5 -10.02 -6.03 37.43
N LYS A 6 -9.15 -6.71 38.20
CA LYS A 6 -9.48 -7.37 39.47
C LYS A 6 -9.48 -6.41 40.67
N ARG A 7 -8.74 -5.29 40.59
CA ARG A 7 -8.52 -4.36 41.70
C ARG A 7 -9.59 -3.27 41.82
N MET A 8 -10.17 -2.85 40.69
CA MET A 8 -11.15 -1.77 40.64
C MET A 8 -12.57 -2.33 40.63
N THR A 9 -13.11 -2.63 41.82
CA THR A 9 -14.46 -3.16 42.04
C THR A 9 -15.44 -2.10 42.61
N GLY A 10 -16.73 -2.43 42.66
CA GLY A 10 -17.77 -1.52 43.16
C GLY A 10 -17.81 -0.19 42.41
N LEU A 11 -17.87 0.92 43.15
CA LEU A 11 -17.87 2.29 42.59
C LEU A 11 -16.66 2.60 41.69
N ARG A 12 -15.52 1.90 41.89
CA ARG A 12 -14.31 2.09 41.08
C ARG A 12 -14.40 1.40 39.71
N LYS A 13 -15.34 0.46 39.49
CA LYS A 13 -15.47 -0.25 38.22
C LYS A 13 -15.82 0.70 37.06
N SER A 14 -16.63 1.73 37.32
CA SER A 14 -16.93 2.79 36.33
C SER A 14 -15.67 3.51 35.85
N ARG A 15 -14.75 3.84 36.77
CA ARG A 15 -13.44 4.44 36.41
C ARG A 15 -12.61 3.51 35.54
N HIS A 16 -12.62 2.20 35.83
CA HIS A 16 -11.92 1.21 35.02
C HIS A 16 -12.47 1.12 33.58
N ILE A 17 -13.80 1.15 33.41
CA ILE A 17 -14.44 1.20 32.09
C ILE A 17 -14.03 2.47 31.34
N ARG A 18 -13.99 3.63 32.02
CA ARG A 18 -13.53 4.90 31.43
C ARG A 18 -12.09 4.81 30.92
N ILE A 19 -11.19 4.12 31.63
CA ILE A 19 -9.82 3.87 31.13
C ILE A 19 -9.86 3.08 29.82
N GLY A 20 -10.72 2.07 29.71
CA GLY A 20 -10.91 1.31 28.47
C GLY A 20 -11.41 2.17 27.32
N VAL A 21 -12.38 3.05 27.57
CA VAL A 21 -12.89 4.01 26.57
C VAL A 21 -11.79 4.96 26.11
N ILE A 22 -11.02 5.52 27.03
CA ILE A 22 -9.89 6.42 26.69
C ILE A 22 -8.86 5.68 25.83
N LEU A 23 -8.53 4.43 26.15
CA LEU A 23 -7.62 3.62 25.33
C LEU A 23 -8.16 3.43 23.92
N GLY A 24 -9.46 3.13 23.77
CA GLY A 24 -10.10 3.02 22.45
C GLY A 24 -10.04 4.34 21.66
N LEU A 25 -10.32 5.46 22.32
CA LEU A 25 -10.24 6.80 21.72
C LEU A 25 -8.81 7.17 21.30
N MET A 26 -7.80 6.85 22.12
CA MET A 26 -6.40 7.11 21.78
C MET A 26 -5.93 6.23 20.62
N SER A 27 -6.34 4.97 20.56
CA SER A 27 -6.07 4.10 19.41
C SER A 27 -6.72 4.64 18.13
N TRP A 28 -7.96 5.14 18.22
CA TRP A 28 -8.62 5.79 17.09
C TRP A 28 -7.91 7.08 16.68
N LEU A 29 -7.42 7.89 17.62
CA LEU A 29 -6.67 9.12 17.31
C LEU A 29 -5.38 8.82 16.54
N THR A 30 -4.66 7.76 16.91
CA THR A 30 -3.48 7.30 16.14
C THR A 30 -3.85 6.97 14.70
N MET A 31 -4.94 6.23 14.49
CA MET A 31 -5.45 5.96 13.15
C MET A 31 -5.84 7.27 12.43
N ALA A 32 -6.54 8.19 13.10
CA ALA A 32 -6.96 9.46 12.52
C ALA A 32 -5.76 10.29 12.02
N ILE A 33 -4.63 10.27 12.71
CA ILE A 33 -3.39 10.94 12.28
C ILE A 33 -2.75 10.20 11.09
N ILE A 34 -2.60 8.88 11.17
CA ILE A 34 -2.01 8.09 10.08
C ILE A 34 -2.82 8.25 8.79
N VAL A 35 -4.15 8.26 8.89
CA VAL A 35 -5.03 8.43 7.73
C VAL A 35 -4.85 9.78 7.04
N ALA A 36 -4.60 10.86 7.79
CA ALA A 36 -4.27 12.16 7.21
C ALA A 36 -2.98 12.08 6.37
N ILE A 37 -1.93 11.43 6.89
CA ILE A 37 -0.66 11.22 6.18
C ILE A 37 -0.88 10.41 4.90
N LEU A 38 -1.65 9.33 4.98
CA LEU A 38 -1.92 8.47 3.82
C LEU A 38 -2.72 9.19 2.72
N GLY A 39 -3.72 10.00 3.11
CA GLY A 39 -4.47 10.84 2.18
C GLY A 39 -3.57 11.91 1.53
N PHE A 40 -2.72 12.55 2.33
CA PHE A 40 -1.75 13.54 1.88
C PHE A 40 -0.78 12.98 0.83
N MET A 41 -0.30 11.75 1.04
CA MET A 41 0.58 11.05 0.10
C MET A 41 -0.06 10.82 -1.27
N MET A 42 -1.39 10.74 -1.35
CA MET A 42 -2.14 10.55 -2.59
C MET A 42 -2.53 11.88 -3.25
N ASN A 43 -3.17 12.76 -2.49
CA ASN A 43 -3.56 14.07 -2.99
C ASN A 43 -3.31 15.11 -1.90
N PRO A 44 -2.20 15.86 -1.95
CA PRO A 44 -1.88 16.88 -0.95
C PRO A 44 -2.79 18.11 -1.01
N GLY A 45 -3.64 18.26 -2.04
CA GLY A 45 -4.55 19.40 -2.16
C GLY A 45 -3.83 20.75 -2.20
N SER A 46 -4.34 21.73 -1.46
CA SER A 46 -3.79 23.10 -1.39
C SER A 46 -2.39 23.19 -0.75
N TRP A 47 -1.90 22.10 -0.13
CA TRP A 47 -0.58 22.08 0.48
C TRP A 47 0.55 22.35 -0.53
N LEU A 48 0.36 22.01 -1.80
CA LEU A 48 1.36 22.28 -2.86
C LEU A 48 1.70 23.77 -2.97
N GLU A 49 0.75 24.64 -2.66
CA GLU A 49 0.90 26.10 -2.67
C GLU A 49 1.24 26.65 -1.28
N GLN A 50 0.51 26.24 -0.24
CA GLN A 50 0.59 26.85 1.10
C GLN A 50 1.75 26.32 1.95
N ARG A 51 2.08 25.03 1.81
CA ARG A 51 3.13 24.32 2.56
C ARG A 51 3.01 24.38 4.10
N ASP A 52 1.81 24.58 4.64
CA ASP A 52 1.56 24.53 6.09
C ASP A 52 1.01 23.17 6.57
N LEU A 53 1.03 22.94 7.88
CA LEU A 53 0.62 21.66 8.47
C LEU A 53 -0.89 21.38 8.29
N LEU A 54 -1.73 22.42 8.41
CA LEU A 54 -3.18 22.26 8.41
C LEU A 54 -3.67 21.90 7.00
N ALA A 55 -3.16 22.58 5.98
CA ALA A 55 -3.43 22.29 4.57
C ALA A 55 -3.08 20.84 4.21
N GLY A 56 -1.95 20.33 4.72
CA GLY A 56 -1.57 18.93 4.53
C GLY A 56 -2.49 17.95 5.25
N PHE A 57 -2.92 18.29 6.46
CA PHE A 57 -3.81 17.46 7.28
C PHE A 57 -5.23 17.39 6.71
N THR A 58 -5.79 18.53 6.26
CA THR A 58 -7.15 18.64 5.70
C THR A 58 -7.18 18.40 4.20
N ASN A 59 -6.42 17.41 3.73
CA ASN A 59 -6.41 17.06 2.32
C ASN A 59 -7.77 16.48 1.86
N PRO A 60 -8.11 16.55 0.55
CA PRO A 60 -9.41 16.13 0.04
C PRO A 60 -9.77 14.66 0.32
N ILE A 61 -8.75 13.82 0.49
CA ILE A 61 -8.91 12.38 0.69
C ILE A 61 -9.17 12.03 2.16
N TYR A 62 -8.74 12.89 3.10
CA TYR A 62 -8.69 12.59 4.52
C TYR A 62 -10.02 12.12 5.09
N LEU A 63 -11.09 12.92 4.95
CA LEU A 63 -12.38 12.63 5.59
C LEU A 63 -13.06 11.38 5.03
N PRO A 64 -13.18 11.19 3.70
CA PRO A 64 -13.74 9.94 3.15
C PRO A 64 -12.95 8.70 3.57
N GLN A 65 -11.61 8.79 3.57
CA GLN A 65 -10.76 7.68 3.99
C GLN A 65 -10.90 7.39 5.51
N LEU A 66 -11.04 8.42 6.34
CA LEU A 66 -11.22 8.27 7.78
C LEU A 66 -12.57 7.63 8.10
N LEU A 67 -13.65 8.04 7.42
CA LEU A 67 -14.98 7.44 7.53
C LEU A 67 -14.92 5.96 7.18
N PHE A 68 -14.36 5.62 6.02
CA PHE A 68 -14.18 4.25 5.56
C PHE A 68 -13.42 3.40 6.59
N ARG A 69 -12.25 3.87 7.03
CA ARG A 69 -11.38 3.10 7.93
C ARG A 69 -11.94 2.96 9.33
N THR A 70 -12.62 3.99 9.83
CA THR A 70 -13.30 3.91 11.14
C THR A 70 -14.40 2.87 11.09
N ALA A 71 -15.27 2.92 10.08
CA ALA A 71 -16.33 1.93 9.92
C ALA A 71 -15.77 0.51 9.74
N ALA A 72 -14.77 0.34 8.89
CA ALA A 72 -14.14 -0.96 8.66
C ALA A 72 -13.50 -1.53 9.93
N ALA A 73 -12.81 -0.71 10.71
CA ALA A 73 -12.22 -1.11 11.99
C ALA A 73 -13.30 -1.57 12.99
N LEU A 74 -14.45 -0.89 13.02
CA LEU A 74 -15.57 -1.26 13.90
C LEU A 74 -16.28 -2.54 13.43
N THR A 75 -16.41 -2.76 12.12
CA THR A 75 -16.88 -4.04 11.55
C THR A 75 -15.92 -5.18 11.91
N MET A 76 -14.61 -4.97 11.76
CA MET A 76 -13.59 -5.94 12.15
C MET A 76 -13.58 -6.23 13.65
N ALA A 77 -13.75 -5.21 14.49
CA ALA A 77 -13.83 -5.38 15.93
C ALA A 77 -15.05 -6.24 16.32
N GLY A 78 -16.19 -6.04 15.66
CA GLY A 78 -17.39 -6.86 15.85
C GLY A 78 -17.16 -8.32 15.46
N SER A 79 -16.58 -8.57 14.28
CA SER A 79 -16.32 -9.95 13.84
C SER A 79 -15.29 -10.66 14.72
N LEU A 80 -14.24 -9.95 15.16
CA LEU A 80 -13.25 -10.52 16.08
C LEU A 80 -13.89 -10.81 17.45
N ALA A 81 -14.68 -9.89 17.99
CA ALA A 81 -15.38 -10.10 19.25
C ALA A 81 -16.35 -11.29 19.18
N LEU A 82 -17.00 -11.50 18.03
CA LEU A 82 -17.82 -12.67 17.76
C LEU A 82 -17.01 -13.96 17.79
N ALA A 83 -15.88 -14.01 17.09
CA ALA A 83 -14.96 -15.16 17.11
C ALA A 83 -14.46 -15.48 18.52
N LEU A 84 -14.03 -14.45 19.27
CA LEU A 84 -13.57 -14.60 20.65
C LEU A 84 -14.69 -15.07 21.59
N SER A 85 -15.92 -14.58 21.40
CA SER A 85 -17.06 -15.01 22.21
C SER A 85 -17.25 -16.53 22.15
N LEU A 86 -17.05 -17.15 20.98
CA LEU A 86 -17.22 -18.60 20.82
C LEU A 86 -16.08 -19.40 21.43
N ALA A 87 -14.88 -18.84 21.44
CA ALA A 87 -13.70 -19.46 22.02
C ALA A 87 -13.72 -19.42 23.55
N PHE A 88 -14.30 -18.38 24.14
CA PHE A 88 -14.24 -18.12 25.59
C PHE A 88 -15.59 -18.25 26.33
N THR A 89 -16.67 -18.65 25.66
CA THR A 89 -17.97 -18.90 26.31
C THR A 89 -18.45 -20.33 26.11
N ASP A 90 -19.07 -20.87 27.16
CA ASP A 90 -19.68 -22.21 27.13
C ASP A 90 -20.79 -22.28 26.08
N ARG A 91 -20.93 -23.46 25.45
CA ARG A 91 -21.82 -23.68 24.30
C ARG A 91 -23.29 -23.34 24.59
N ASP A 92 -23.75 -23.61 25.81
CA ASP A 92 -25.15 -23.44 26.20
C ASP A 92 -25.38 -22.21 27.10
N SER A 93 -24.39 -21.32 27.21
CA SER A 93 -24.52 -20.13 28.05
C SER A 93 -25.45 -19.08 27.42
N PRO A 94 -26.38 -18.47 28.20
CA PRO A 94 -27.14 -17.31 27.75
C PRO A 94 -26.25 -16.16 27.28
N LEU A 95 -25.06 -16.02 27.88
CA LEU A 95 -24.07 -15.01 27.51
C LEU A 95 -23.59 -15.19 26.07
N ARG A 96 -23.38 -16.44 25.64
CA ARG A 96 -22.95 -16.77 24.27
C ARG A 96 -23.97 -16.31 23.26
N THR A 97 -25.25 -16.62 23.50
CA THR A 97 -26.35 -16.20 22.62
C THR A 97 -26.46 -14.67 22.53
N GLN A 98 -26.36 -13.98 23.67
CA GLN A 98 -26.41 -12.51 23.72
C GLN A 98 -25.22 -11.89 22.99
N ALA A 99 -24.01 -12.41 23.22
CA ALA A 99 -22.79 -11.95 22.56
C ALA A 99 -22.86 -12.13 21.04
N ILE A 100 -23.31 -13.31 20.56
CA ILE A 100 -23.43 -13.57 19.13
C ILE A 100 -24.39 -12.58 18.47
N LYS A 101 -25.58 -12.37 19.04
CA LYS A 101 -26.55 -11.42 18.50
C LYS A 101 -26.01 -9.98 18.52
N LEU A 102 -25.40 -9.57 19.62
CA LEU A 102 -24.84 -8.22 19.78
C LEU A 102 -23.75 -7.95 18.73
N PHE A 103 -22.76 -8.83 18.63
CA PHE A 103 -21.61 -8.62 17.73
C PHE A 103 -21.96 -8.83 16.26
N SER A 104 -22.92 -9.71 15.96
CA SER A 104 -23.45 -9.85 14.60
C SER A 104 -24.21 -8.61 14.16
N GLY A 105 -25.08 -8.07 15.03
CA GLY A 105 -25.79 -6.82 14.78
C GLY A 105 -24.84 -5.63 14.65
N TRP A 106 -23.83 -5.56 15.51
CA TRP A 106 -22.77 -4.54 15.44
C TRP A 106 -22.00 -4.60 14.11
N SER A 107 -21.56 -5.79 13.70
CA SER A 107 -20.80 -5.97 12.46
C SER A 107 -21.62 -5.56 11.24
N LEU A 108 -22.90 -5.97 11.20
CA LEU A 108 -23.83 -5.62 10.13
C LEU A 108 -24.12 -4.11 10.09
N PHE A 109 -24.34 -3.48 11.26
CA PHE A 109 -24.55 -2.05 11.36
C PHE A 109 -23.37 -1.26 10.80
N TRP A 110 -22.13 -1.60 11.19
CA TRP A 110 -20.92 -0.89 10.73
C TRP A 110 -20.49 -1.25 9.31
N LEU A 111 -20.95 -2.39 8.78
CA LEU A 111 -20.70 -2.77 7.39
C LEU A 111 -21.32 -1.77 6.40
N ALA A 112 -22.52 -1.24 6.70
CA ALA A 112 -23.16 -0.26 5.84
C ALA A 112 -22.38 1.07 5.72
N PRO A 113 -21.96 1.74 6.82
CA PRO A 113 -21.04 2.87 6.77
C PRO A 113 -19.69 2.53 6.13
N THR A 114 -19.22 1.28 6.23
CA THR A 114 -17.99 0.85 5.54
C THR A 114 -18.18 0.91 4.02
N LEU A 115 -19.31 0.43 3.50
CA LEU A 115 -19.63 0.50 2.08
C LEU A 115 -19.80 1.95 1.60
N ILE A 116 -20.56 2.75 2.35
CA ILE A 116 -20.78 4.18 2.03
C ILE A 116 -19.46 4.94 2.05
N GLY A 117 -18.64 4.75 3.08
CA GLY A 117 -17.32 5.36 3.20
C GLY A 117 -16.38 4.91 2.09
N GLY A 118 -16.43 3.64 1.67
CA GLY A 118 -15.66 3.11 0.55
C GLY A 118 -16.03 3.76 -0.78
N LEU A 119 -17.32 3.95 -1.04
CA LEU A 119 -17.81 4.68 -2.22
C LEU A 119 -17.41 6.15 -2.19
N ALA A 120 -17.62 6.83 -1.06
CA ALA A 120 -17.20 8.22 -0.88
C ALA A 120 -15.68 8.39 -1.07
N TYR A 121 -14.89 7.45 -0.55
CA TYR A 121 -13.44 7.40 -0.74
C TYR A 121 -13.07 7.22 -2.21
N HIS A 122 -13.72 6.31 -2.93
CA HIS A 122 -13.46 6.09 -4.35
C HIS A 122 -13.68 7.36 -5.20
N HIS A 123 -14.71 8.15 -4.89
CA HIS A 123 -15.03 9.38 -5.63
C HIS A 123 -13.99 10.50 -5.49
N VAL A 124 -13.20 10.51 -4.41
CA VAL A 124 -12.15 11.54 -4.20
C VAL A 124 -10.77 11.11 -4.68
N ILE A 125 -10.62 9.87 -5.16
CA ILE A 125 -9.34 9.40 -5.72
C ILE A 125 -9.09 10.09 -7.08
N PRO A 126 -7.91 10.70 -7.30
CA PRO A 126 -7.58 11.29 -8.58
C PRO A 126 -7.65 10.29 -9.74
N GLN A 127 -8.19 10.71 -10.88
CA GLN A 127 -8.37 9.85 -12.07
C GLN A 127 -7.05 9.20 -12.54
N ALA A 128 -5.94 9.94 -12.47
CA ALA A 128 -4.62 9.40 -12.81
C ALA A 128 -4.24 8.16 -11.97
N MET A 129 -4.70 8.08 -10.72
CA MET A 129 -4.46 6.93 -9.84
C MET A 129 -5.45 5.79 -10.11
N LEU A 130 -6.69 6.11 -10.47
CA LEU A 130 -7.69 5.10 -10.88
C LEU A 130 -7.26 4.34 -12.13
N ASN A 131 -6.51 4.98 -13.03
CA ASN A 131 -5.94 4.31 -14.20
C ASN A 131 -4.94 3.19 -13.82
N ASN A 132 -4.35 3.23 -12.62
CA ASN A 132 -3.46 2.18 -12.12
C ASN A 132 -4.21 1.04 -11.41
N MET A 133 -5.53 1.14 -11.25
CA MET A 133 -6.33 0.19 -10.45
C MET A 133 -6.22 -1.27 -10.91
N PRO A 134 -6.27 -1.60 -12.23
CA PRO A 134 -6.15 -2.99 -12.67
C PRO A 134 -4.85 -3.66 -12.22
N VAL A 135 -3.74 -2.93 -12.34
CA VAL A 135 -2.41 -3.40 -11.91
C VAL A 135 -2.30 -3.44 -10.38
N ALA A 136 -2.89 -2.45 -9.70
CA ALA A 136 -2.87 -2.34 -8.24
C ALA A 136 -3.65 -3.46 -7.54
N PHE A 137 -4.79 -3.86 -8.11
CA PHE A 137 -5.60 -4.98 -7.60
C PHE A 137 -4.89 -6.31 -7.86
N GLY A 138 -4.65 -6.69 -9.11
CA GLY A 138 -4.03 -7.97 -9.41
C GLY A 138 -2.51 -7.88 -9.27
N THR A 139 -1.91 -7.67 -10.41
CA THR A 139 -0.52 -7.32 -10.72
C THR A 139 -0.54 -6.99 -12.21
N GLN A 140 0.61 -6.68 -12.80
CA GLN A 140 0.69 -6.58 -14.25
C GLN A 140 0.28 -7.89 -14.98
N ALA A 141 0.49 -9.05 -14.35
CA ALA A 141 0.12 -10.34 -14.94
C ALA A 141 -1.39 -10.61 -14.91
N TRP A 142 -2.13 -9.98 -13.99
CA TRP A 142 -3.55 -10.23 -13.75
C TRP A 142 -4.43 -8.99 -13.97
N GLN A 143 -3.89 -7.95 -14.63
CA GLN A 143 -4.63 -6.71 -14.88
C GLN A 143 -5.90 -6.95 -15.71
N ASP A 144 -5.88 -7.91 -16.63
CA ASP A 144 -7.03 -8.27 -17.47
C ASP A 144 -8.15 -8.97 -16.68
N LEU A 145 -7.85 -9.49 -15.48
CA LEU A 145 -8.81 -10.12 -14.58
C LEU A 145 -9.40 -9.13 -13.57
N TYR A 146 -9.16 -7.83 -13.73
CA TYR A 146 -9.58 -6.81 -12.76
C TYR A 146 -11.07 -6.91 -12.40
N GLY A 147 -11.97 -7.08 -13.37
CA GLY A 147 -13.40 -7.23 -13.10
C GLY A 147 -13.74 -8.45 -12.22
N GLN A 148 -13.03 -9.56 -12.42
CA GLN A 148 -13.22 -10.78 -11.62
C GLN A 148 -12.72 -10.58 -10.18
N LEU A 149 -11.60 -9.88 -9.99
CA LEU A 149 -11.08 -9.54 -8.66
C LEU A 149 -12.03 -8.61 -7.89
N VAL A 150 -12.65 -7.66 -8.59
CA VAL A 150 -13.68 -6.79 -8.00
C VAL A 150 -14.91 -7.62 -7.59
N HIS A 151 -15.37 -8.54 -8.44
CA HIS A 151 -16.47 -9.45 -8.09
C HIS A 151 -16.13 -10.33 -6.88
N PHE A 152 -14.92 -10.87 -6.80
CA PHE A 152 -14.49 -11.66 -5.65
C PHE A 152 -14.50 -10.83 -4.36
N THR A 153 -14.04 -9.58 -4.43
CA THR A 153 -14.07 -8.63 -3.30
C THR A 153 -15.52 -8.36 -2.87
N PHE A 154 -16.42 -8.15 -3.82
CA PHE A 154 -17.85 -7.97 -3.54
C PHE A 154 -18.46 -9.22 -2.88
N LEU A 155 -18.19 -10.42 -3.41
CA LEU A 155 -18.66 -11.68 -2.83
C LEU A 155 -18.15 -11.90 -1.41
N ALA A 156 -16.89 -11.54 -1.11
CA ALA A 156 -16.35 -11.61 0.24
C ALA A 156 -17.10 -10.68 1.22
N VAL A 157 -17.46 -9.47 0.78
CA VAL A 157 -18.28 -8.54 1.58
C VAL A 157 -19.70 -9.10 1.79
N VAL A 158 -20.32 -9.65 0.74
CA VAL A 158 -21.63 -10.30 0.84
C VAL A 158 -21.58 -11.49 1.80
N ALA A 159 -20.52 -12.31 1.76
CA ALA A 159 -20.35 -13.43 2.68
C ALA A 159 -20.28 -12.95 4.14
N VAL A 160 -19.56 -11.87 4.43
CA VAL A 160 -19.53 -11.26 5.78
C VAL A 160 -20.93 -10.80 6.23
N ALA A 161 -21.69 -10.17 5.33
CA ALA A 161 -23.06 -9.75 5.61
C ALA A 161 -23.97 -10.95 5.91
N LEU A 162 -23.92 -12.00 5.08
CA LEU A 162 -24.72 -13.21 5.24
C LEU A 162 -24.38 -13.95 6.54
N CYS A 163 -23.10 -14.10 6.88
CA CYS A 163 -22.67 -14.66 8.16
C CYS A 163 -23.24 -13.84 9.32
N SER A 164 -23.13 -12.51 9.28
CA SER A 164 -23.64 -11.62 10.33
C SER A 164 -25.18 -11.71 10.46
N LEU A 165 -25.91 -11.75 9.35
CA LEU A 165 -27.36 -11.94 9.34
C LEU A 165 -27.76 -13.29 9.94
N TRP A 166 -27.02 -14.35 9.60
CA TRP A 166 -27.25 -15.67 10.16
C TRP A 166 -27.05 -15.69 11.68
N GLY A 167 -26.10 -14.91 12.22
CA GLY A 167 -25.83 -14.83 13.66
C GLY A 167 -26.95 -14.17 14.45
N LEU A 168 -27.67 -13.25 13.82
CA LEU A 168 -28.88 -12.65 14.37
C LEU A 168 -30.04 -13.65 14.39
N TRP A 169 -30.20 -14.45 13.33
CA TRP A 169 -31.34 -15.35 13.17
C TRP A 169 -31.19 -16.67 13.92
N GLN A 170 -30.01 -17.31 13.86
CA GLN A 170 -29.77 -18.67 14.37
C GLN A 170 -28.43 -18.76 15.15
N PRO A 171 -28.29 -18.04 16.28
CA PRO A 171 -27.01 -17.89 16.99
C PRO A 171 -26.40 -19.21 17.51
N LEU A 172 -27.21 -20.21 17.84
CA LEU A 172 -26.76 -21.46 18.46
C LEU A 172 -26.64 -22.65 17.51
N ARG A 173 -27.13 -22.52 16.26
CA ARG A 173 -27.14 -23.64 15.28
C ARG A 173 -25.96 -23.64 14.31
N THR A 174 -25.01 -22.73 14.49
CA THR A 174 -23.88 -22.56 13.57
C THR A 174 -22.64 -23.34 13.95
N ASN A 175 -21.98 -23.92 12.95
CA ASN A 175 -20.60 -24.34 13.07
C ASN A 175 -19.72 -23.12 13.46
N PRO A 176 -18.83 -23.24 14.46
CA PRO A 176 -17.88 -22.18 14.84
C PRO A 176 -17.11 -21.55 13.66
N LEU A 177 -16.88 -22.31 12.58
CA LEU A 177 -16.22 -21.82 11.37
C LEU A 177 -16.93 -20.63 10.71
N VAL A 178 -18.28 -20.56 10.80
CA VAL A 178 -19.08 -19.44 10.27
C VAL A 178 -18.65 -18.10 10.86
N TRP A 179 -18.02 -18.13 12.04
CA TRP A 179 -17.62 -16.93 12.79
C TRP A 179 -16.14 -16.58 12.63
N ILE A 180 -15.33 -17.54 12.21
CA ILE A 180 -13.91 -17.32 11.89
C ILE A 180 -13.77 -16.74 10.48
N VAL A 181 -14.60 -17.21 9.54
CA VAL A 181 -14.55 -16.79 8.13
C VAL A 181 -14.66 -15.26 7.97
N PRO A 182 -15.63 -14.55 8.59
CA PRO A 182 -15.71 -13.09 8.49
C PRO A 182 -14.46 -12.36 8.98
N VAL A 183 -13.81 -12.84 10.04
CA VAL A 183 -12.57 -12.24 10.56
C VAL A 183 -11.44 -12.38 9.55
N LEU A 184 -11.28 -13.58 8.98
CA LEU A 184 -10.25 -13.84 7.97
C LEU A 184 -10.51 -13.03 6.70
N LEU A 185 -11.76 -12.99 6.23
CA LEU A 185 -12.15 -12.22 5.06
C LEU A 185 -11.90 -10.72 5.27
N LEU A 186 -12.35 -10.13 6.38
CA LEU A 186 -12.15 -8.70 6.64
C LEU A 186 -10.67 -8.35 6.80
N THR A 187 -9.89 -9.20 7.46
CA THR A 187 -8.44 -9.01 7.59
C THR A 187 -7.77 -9.07 6.21
N GLY A 188 -8.13 -10.05 5.38
CA GLY A 188 -7.64 -10.17 4.00
C GLY A 188 -8.04 -8.96 3.14
N LEU A 189 -9.29 -8.53 3.21
CA LEU A 189 -9.82 -7.37 2.48
C LEU A 189 -9.11 -6.08 2.86
N ILE A 190 -8.86 -5.83 4.15
CA ILE A 190 -8.14 -4.64 4.60
C ILE A 190 -6.65 -4.70 4.24
N GLY A 191 -6.00 -5.86 4.40
CA GLY A 191 -4.61 -6.02 3.95
C GLY A 191 -4.46 -5.80 2.45
N TYR A 192 -5.41 -6.31 1.66
CA TYR A 192 -5.46 -6.11 0.23
C TYR A 192 -5.75 -4.65 -0.15
N PHE A 193 -6.68 -3.99 0.54
CA PHE A 193 -6.95 -2.56 0.39
C PHE A 193 -5.68 -1.72 0.62
N GLU A 194 -4.87 -2.00 1.65
CA GLU A 194 -3.62 -1.26 1.89
C GLU A 194 -2.63 -1.41 0.75
N ARG A 195 -2.48 -2.63 0.22
CA ARG A 195 -1.64 -2.90 -0.95
C ARG A 195 -2.12 -2.10 -2.16
N THR A 196 -3.41 -2.18 -2.49
CA THR A 196 -3.98 -1.47 -3.63
C THR A 196 -3.80 0.04 -3.46
N ARG A 197 -4.13 0.59 -2.29
CA ARG A 197 -3.97 2.01 -1.98
C ARG A 197 -2.51 2.48 -2.12
N GLU A 198 -1.55 1.69 -1.65
CA GLU A 198 -0.13 1.99 -1.80
C GLU A 198 0.33 1.99 -3.27
N PHE A 199 -0.25 1.12 -4.10
CA PHE A 199 0.16 1.00 -5.50
C PHE A 199 -0.50 2.03 -6.41
N ILE A 200 -1.80 2.33 -6.25
CA ILE A 200 -2.52 3.26 -7.15
C ILE A 200 -1.90 4.66 -7.16
N ARG A 201 -1.26 5.07 -6.07
CA ARG A 201 -0.63 6.40 -5.93
C ARG A 201 0.68 6.55 -6.72
N LYS A 202 1.26 5.44 -7.19
CA LYS A 202 2.45 5.49 -8.06
C LYS A 202 2.10 6.25 -9.35
N PRO A 203 3.03 7.04 -9.91
CA PRO A 203 4.48 7.02 -9.71
C PRO A 203 4.97 7.89 -8.55
N TYR A 204 4.08 8.43 -7.73
CA TYR A 204 4.43 9.38 -6.68
C TYR A 204 4.70 8.73 -5.32
N ALA A 205 5.62 9.33 -4.56
CA ALA A 205 5.71 9.17 -3.11
C ALA A 205 4.82 10.20 -2.39
N ILE A 206 4.71 11.40 -2.94
CA ILE A 206 3.75 12.44 -2.54
C ILE A 206 3.16 12.99 -3.84
N GLY A 207 1.84 12.86 -4.02
CA GLY A 207 1.13 13.22 -5.25
C GLY A 207 1.56 14.58 -5.78
N TYR A 208 2.00 14.63 -7.04
CA TYR A 208 2.41 15.84 -7.76
C TYR A 208 3.59 16.63 -7.17
N TYR A 209 4.19 16.17 -6.08
CA TYR A 209 5.34 16.84 -5.44
C TYR A 209 6.63 16.04 -5.58
N MET A 210 6.57 14.71 -5.37
CA MET A 210 7.76 13.86 -5.33
C MET A 210 7.47 12.48 -5.92
N TYR A 211 8.32 12.02 -6.83
CA TYR A 211 8.26 10.67 -7.41
C TYR A 211 8.71 9.60 -6.41
N ALA A 212 8.38 8.34 -6.69
CA ALA A 212 8.74 7.19 -5.86
C ALA A 212 10.26 6.99 -5.70
N ASN A 213 11.07 7.53 -6.63
CA ASN A 213 12.52 7.56 -6.53
C ASN A 213 13.08 8.72 -5.69
N GLY A 214 12.21 9.60 -5.16
CA GLY A 214 12.58 10.71 -4.28
C GLY A 214 12.88 12.03 -4.99
N ILE A 215 12.90 12.06 -6.32
CA ILE A 215 13.10 13.29 -7.09
C ILE A 215 11.83 14.14 -7.05
N ARG A 216 11.97 15.43 -6.79
CA ARG A 216 10.83 16.36 -6.82
C ARG A 216 10.43 16.69 -8.24
N VAL A 217 9.14 16.91 -8.45
CA VAL A 217 8.59 17.18 -9.79
C VAL A 217 9.17 18.48 -10.39
N ASP A 218 9.44 19.48 -9.55
CA ASP A 218 10.02 20.77 -9.93
C ASP A 218 11.51 20.70 -10.29
N GLU A 219 12.25 19.70 -9.80
CA GLU A 219 13.68 19.48 -10.10
C GLU A 219 13.89 18.83 -11.48
N VAL A 220 12.87 18.16 -12.03
CA VAL A 220 13.00 17.40 -13.28
C VAL A 220 13.53 18.22 -14.45
N PRO A 221 13.02 19.43 -14.77
CA PRO A 221 13.52 20.22 -15.90
C PRO A 221 15.01 20.58 -15.78
N TYR A 222 15.49 20.75 -14.56
CA TYR A 222 16.90 21.02 -14.28
C TYR A 222 17.75 19.74 -14.46
N LEU A 223 17.33 18.62 -13.87
CA LEU A 223 18.05 17.35 -13.92
C LEU A 223 18.12 16.75 -15.33
N VAL A 224 17.09 16.94 -16.16
CA VAL A 224 17.11 16.52 -17.57
C VAL A 224 18.20 17.27 -18.37
N LYS A 225 18.53 18.51 -17.96
CA LYS A 225 19.56 19.32 -18.63
C LYS A 225 20.96 19.09 -18.06
N THR A 226 21.10 18.99 -16.74
CA THR A 226 22.40 18.96 -16.06
C THR A 226 22.86 17.55 -15.68
N GLY A 227 21.96 16.57 -15.68
CA GLY A 227 22.21 15.18 -15.36
C GLY A 227 22.02 14.82 -13.89
N VAL A 228 21.51 13.63 -13.63
CA VAL A 228 21.31 13.11 -12.27
C VAL A 228 22.64 12.80 -11.59
N LEU A 229 23.62 12.26 -12.32
CA LEU A 229 24.94 11.91 -11.78
C LEU A 229 25.71 13.12 -11.25
N ALA A 230 25.61 14.24 -11.97
CA ALA A 230 26.26 15.48 -11.56
C ALA A 230 25.64 16.07 -10.27
N ASN A 231 24.35 15.81 -10.03
CA ASN A 231 23.58 16.44 -8.95
C ASN A 231 23.23 15.49 -7.78
N CYS A 232 23.55 14.20 -7.86
CA CYS A 232 23.24 13.24 -6.80
C CYS A 232 24.43 12.97 -5.90
N SER A 233 24.37 13.28 -4.61
CA SER A 233 25.51 13.12 -3.69
C SER A 233 26.09 11.70 -3.64
N TRP A 234 25.27 10.66 -3.87
CA TRP A 234 25.62 9.25 -3.68
C TRP A 234 25.96 8.49 -4.98
N THR A 235 26.58 9.16 -5.94
CA THR A 235 27.08 8.53 -7.18
C THR A 235 28.60 8.56 -7.22
N THR A 236 29.21 7.48 -7.69
CA THR A 236 30.66 7.38 -7.86
C THR A 236 31.09 8.15 -9.12
N HIS A 237 30.32 8.03 -10.20
CA HIS A 237 30.60 8.64 -11.48
C HIS A 237 29.74 9.89 -11.67
N ARG A 238 30.36 11.05 -11.93
CA ARG A 238 29.65 12.34 -12.09
C ARG A 238 29.28 12.66 -13.52
N ARG A 239 29.88 11.98 -14.48
CA ARG A 239 29.68 12.15 -15.92
C ARG A 239 29.82 10.80 -16.61
N VAL A 240 29.09 10.63 -17.70
CA VAL A 240 29.22 9.47 -18.58
C VAL A 240 30.42 9.67 -19.50
N THR A 241 31.28 8.67 -19.58
CA THR A 241 32.37 8.56 -20.56
C THR A 241 32.31 7.17 -21.18
N GLU A 242 32.97 6.98 -22.33
CA GLU A 242 32.99 5.67 -22.99
C GLU A 242 33.60 4.57 -22.10
N GLN A 243 34.57 4.91 -21.25
CA GLN A 243 35.22 3.95 -20.34
C GLN A 243 34.35 3.57 -19.14
N ASN A 244 33.43 4.42 -18.72
CA ASN A 244 32.66 4.23 -17.48
C ASN A 244 31.17 3.97 -17.71
N LYS A 245 30.73 3.84 -18.98
CA LYS A 245 29.31 3.82 -19.37
C LYS A 245 28.45 2.84 -18.57
N GLU A 246 28.91 1.59 -18.38
CA GLU A 246 28.18 0.60 -17.57
C GLU A 246 28.19 0.94 -16.07
N ALA A 247 29.31 1.44 -15.54
CA ALA A 247 29.43 1.78 -14.13
C ALA A 247 28.59 3.02 -13.76
N ALA A 248 28.57 4.03 -14.64
CA ALA A 248 27.68 5.18 -14.54
C ALA A 248 26.20 4.77 -14.69
N GLY A 249 25.90 3.81 -15.57
CA GLY A 249 24.58 3.21 -15.70
C GLY A 249 24.11 2.48 -14.43
N ARG A 250 25.03 1.81 -13.72
CA ARG A 250 24.76 1.21 -12.40
C ARG A 250 24.45 2.27 -11.36
N ASP A 251 25.21 3.36 -11.30
CA ASP A 251 24.93 4.48 -10.38
C ASP A 251 23.53 5.06 -10.65
N LEU A 252 23.16 5.25 -11.92
CA LEU A 252 21.82 5.68 -12.31
C LEU A 252 20.73 4.68 -11.88
N PHE A 253 20.95 3.38 -12.04
CA PHE A 253 20.01 2.36 -11.55
C PHE A 253 19.82 2.48 -10.03
N MET A 254 20.92 2.67 -9.28
CA MET A 254 20.85 2.83 -7.83
C MET A 254 20.05 4.07 -7.42
N VAL A 255 20.14 5.17 -8.17
CA VAL A 255 19.42 6.40 -7.85
C VAL A 255 17.96 6.36 -8.33
N LEU A 256 17.72 5.94 -9.56
CA LEU A 256 16.42 6.09 -10.22
C LEU A 256 15.50 4.87 -10.09
N CYS A 257 16.07 3.67 -9.94
CA CYS A 257 15.33 2.41 -10.08
C CYS A 257 15.30 1.57 -8.80
N SER A 258 16.37 1.60 -7.98
CA SER A 258 16.53 0.70 -6.83
C SER A 258 15.46 0.82 -5.73
N ARG A 259 14.75 1.96 -5.70
CA ARG A 259 13.63 2.18 -4.77
C ARG A 259 12.42 1.29 -5.05
N CYS A 260 12.31 0.79 -6.28
CA CYS A 260 11.19 -0.06 -6.70
C CYS A 260 11.66 -1.41 -7.23
N HIS A 261 12.85 -1.47 -7.82
CA HIS A 261 13.40 -2.68 -8.43
C HIS A 261 14.61 -3.21 -7.67
N THR A 262 14.61 -4.51 -7.45
CA THR A 262 15.83 -5.23 -7.07
C THR A 262 16.61 -5.64 -8.32
N LEU A 263 17.84 -6.09 -8.12
CA LEU A 263 18.62 -6.75 -9.16
C LEU A 263 18.22 -8.22 -9.34
N ASN A 264 17.72 -8.86 -8.28
CA ASN A 264 17.30 -10.26 -8.22
C ASN A 264 16.11 -10.45 -7.24
N GLY A 265 15.38 -11.56 -7.38
CA GLY A 265 14.24 -11.87 -6.52
C GLY A 265 13.02 -10.98 -6.79
N ILE A 266 12.35 -10.52 -5.72
CA ILE A 266 11.05 -9.86 -5.83
C ILE A 266 11.15 -8.54 -6.60
N ASN A 267 10.41 -8.46 -7.71
CA ASN A 267 10.40 -7.31 -8.62
C ASN A 267 11.78 -7.00 -9.26
N SER A 268 12.56 -8.05 -9.55
CA SER A 268 13.82 -7.95 -10.27
C SER A 268 13.68 -7.23 -11.61
N VAL A 269 14.52 -6.22 -11.83
CA VAL A 269 14.58 -5.53 -13.13
C VAL A 269 15.00 -6.49 -14.25
N GLY A 270 15.90 -7.44 -13.96
CA GLY A 270 16.37 -8.42 -14.93
C GLY A 270 15.25 -9.36 -15.36
N GLU A 271 14.49 -9.91 -14.41
CA GLU A 271 13.34 -10.77 -14.73
C GLU A 271 12.24 -10.01 -15.48
N ASN A 272 12.01 -8.75 -15.11
CA ASN A 272 11.02 -7.91 -15.79
C ASN A 272 11.43 -7.60 -17.23
N LEU A 273 12.72 -7.34 -17.49
CA LEU A 273 13.25 -7.15 -18.85
C LEU A 273 13.22 -8.46 -19.65
N ALA A 274 13.54 -9.60 -19.04
CA ALA A 274 13.43 -10.91 -19.69
C ALA A 274 12.01 -11.21 -20.19
N LYS A 275 10.99 -10.79 -19.43
CA LYS A 275 9.58 -10.90 -19.84
C LYS A 275 9.20 -9.94 -20.98
N MET A 276 9.87 -8.79 -21.09
CA MET A 276 9.63 -7.82 -22.17
C MET A 276 10.35 -8.19 -23.47
N TYR A 277 11.49 -8.87 -23.37
CA TYR A 277 12.30 -9.34 -24.50
C TYR A 277 12.42 -10.87 -24.45
N PRO A 278 11.31 -11.61 -24.61
CA PRO A 278 11.36 -13.05 -24.66
C PRO A 278 12.27 -13.48 -25.82
N ASP A 279 12.99 -14.59 -25.62
CA ASP A 279 13.84 -15.23 -26.64
C ASP A 279 15.11 -14.48 -27.05
N GLN A 280 15.49 -13.42 -26.32
CA GLN A 280 16.77 -12.74 -26.51
C GLN A 280 17.79 -13.17 -25.46
N SER A 281 18.87 -13.84 -25.89
CA SER A 281 20.03 -14.15 -25.03
C SER A 281 20.85 -12.90 -24.69
N THR A 282 20.79 -11.87 -25.53
CA THR A 282 21.39 -10.56 -25.32
C THR A 282 20.36 -9.47 -25.62
N TRP A 283 20.15 -8.55 -24.68
CA TRP A 283 19.20 -7.47 -24.87
C TRP A 283 19.86 -6.29 -25.56
N SER A 284 19.21 -5.72 -26.56
CA SER A 284 19.71 -4.54 -27.26
C SER A 284 19.66 -3.30 -26.34
N PRO A 285 20.81 -2.63 -26.06
CA PRO A 285 20.82 -1.38 -25.32
C PRO A 285 19.94 -0.31 -25.98
N ALA A 286 19.90 -0.25 -27.32
CA ALA A 286 19.08 0.72 -28.05
C ALA A 286 17.57 0.47 -27.85
N ALA A 287 17.14 -0.79 -27.78
CA ALA A 287 15.74 -1.13 -27.49
C ALA A 287 15.37 -0.72 -26.05
N ILE A 288 16.23 -1.02 -25.09
CA ILE A 288 16.04 -0.60 -23.69
C ILE A 288 16.01 0.92 -23.57
N GLU A 289 16.91 1.65 -24.25
CA GLU A 289 16.93 3.11 -24.23
C GLU A 289 15.62 3.71 -24.78
N SER A 290 15.10 3.15 -25.88
CA SER A 290 13.82 3.54 -26.46
C SER A 290 12.64 3.32 -25.50
N PHE A 291 12.65 2.20 -24.77
CA PHE A 291 11.69 1.96 -23.70
C PHE A 291 11.85 2.97 -22.55
N LEU A 292 13.07 3.20 -22.06
CA LEU A 292 13.34 4.17 -20.99
C LEU A 292 12.85 5.58 -21.34
N LYS A 293 13.04 6.00 -22.60
CA LYS A 293 12.55 7.29 -23.11
C LYS A 293 11.04 7.44 -22.96
N ASN A 294 10.28 6.36 -23.10
CA ASN A 294 8.82 6.34 -23.06
C ASN A 294 8.25 5.57 -21.86
N ILE A 295 9.06 5.34 -20.82
CA ILE A 295 8.73 4.41 -19.73
C ILE A 295 7.43 4.79 -19.01
N HIS A 296 7.20 6.09 -18.79
CA HIS A 296 6.00 6.58 -18.13
C HIS A 296 4.74 6.40 -19.00
N GLY A 297 4.87 6.56 -20.32
CA GLY A 297 3.76 6.30 -21.24
C GLY A 297 3.42 4.81 -21.33
N ALA A 298 4.43 3.94 -21.31
CA ALA A 298 4.22 2.49 -21.32
C ALA A 298 3.74 1.92 -19.98
N ARG A 299 4.19 2.52 -18.86
CA ARG A 299 3.91 2.12 -17.49
C ARG A 299 3.64 3.37 -16.64
N PRO A 300 2.38 3.86 -16.58
CA PRO A 300 2.04 5.10 -15.87
C PRO A 300 2.39 5.10 -14.37
N PHE A 301 2.45 3.93 -13.76
CA PHE A 301 2.88 3.73 -12.37
C PHE A 301 4.41 3.83 -12.17
N MET A 302 5.21 3.94 -13.23
CA MET A 302 6.65 4.22 -13.14
C MET A 302 6.92 5.72 -13.37
N PRO A 303 7.84 6.34 -12.61
CA PRO A 303 8.29 7.70 -12.91
C PRO A 303 8.84 7.81 -14.34
N PRO A 304 8.74 8.99 -14.99
CA PRO A 304 9.49 9.23 -16.22
C PRO A 304 10.98 9.05 -15.99
N PHE A 305 11.71 8.71 -17.05
CA PHE A 305 13.17 8.75 -16.98
C PHE A 305 13.62 10.21 -16.78
N ILE A 306 14.43 10.44 -15.75
CA ILE A 306 14.97 11.75 -15.38
C ILE A 306 16.49 11.67 -15.56
N GLY A 307 17.04 12.52 -16.41
CA GLY A 307 18.47 12.54 -16.75
C GLY A 307 18.72 12.94 -18.19
N THR A 308 19.99 13.08 -18.56
CA THR A 308 20.40 13.43 -19.93
C THR A 308 20.26 12.24 -20.89
N THR A 309 20.41 12.48 -22.19
CA THR A 309 20.47 11.41 -23.19
C THR A 309 21.64 10.45 -22.93
N ASP A 310 22.81 10.99 -22.57
CA ASP A 310 23.99 10.17 -22.28
C ASP A 310 23.77 9.27 -21.06
N GLU A 311 23.13 9.81 -20.01
CA GLU A 311 22.73 9.05 -18.82
C GLU A 311 21.72 7.96 -19.17
N ARG A 312 20.72 8.25 -20.01
CA ARG A 312 19.75 7.24 -20.46
C ARG A 312 20.44 6.10 -21.19
N GLY A 313 21.36 6.42 -22.10
CA GLY A 313 22.17 5.44 -22.82
C GLY A 313 23.06 4.62 -21.89
N ALA A 314 23.66 5.24 -20.87
CA ALA A 314 24.45 4.55 -19.85
C ALA A 314 23.59 3.56 -19.03
N LEU A 315 22.41 3.99 -18.57
CA LEU A 315 21.47 3.12 -17.87
C LEU A 315 21.04 1.94 -18.76
N ALA A 316 20.72 2.19 -20.03
CA ALA A 316 20.34 1.15 -20.97
C ALA A 316 21.48 0.13 -21.20
N ALA A 317 22.72 0.60 -21.34
CA ALA A 317 23.90 -0.26 -21.46
C ALA A 317 24.07 -1.15 -20.23
N TYR A 318 23.96 -0.58 -19.02
CA TYR A 318 24.02 -1.36 -17.78
C TYR A 318 22.91 -2.42 -17.69
N LEU A 319 21.66 -2.05 -17.99
CA LEU A 319 20.53 -2.96 -17.94
C LEU A 319 20.66 -4.12 -18.94
N ALA A 320 21.23 -3.87 -20.13
CA ALA A 320 21.51 -4.92 -21.11
C ALA A 320 22.48 -5.99 -20.58
N THR A 321 23.41 -5.62 -19.70
CA THR A 321 24.34 -6.60 -19.08
C THR A 321 23.65 -7.59 -18.15
N LEU A 322 22.46 -7.25 -17.63
CA LEU A 322 21.73 -8.08 -16.67
C LEU A 322 21.15 -9.35 -17.31
N GLY A 323 20.87 -9.34 -18.62
CA GLY A 323 20.42 -10.53 -19.35
C GLY A 323 21.44 -11.67 -19.33
N ASN A 324 22.73 -11.32 -19.23
CA ASN A 324 23.85 -12.26 -19.18
C ASN A 324 24.25 -12.65 -17.74
N ARG A 325 23.68 -12.02 -16.71
CA ARG A 325 24.06 -12.20 -15.30
C ARG A 325 22.87 -12.71 -14.49
N ARG A 326 22.62 -14.02 -14.54
CA ARG A 326 21.63 -14.68 -13.67
C ARG A 326 22.06 -14.68 -12.19
N ASP A 327 23.34 -14.42 -11.92
CA ASP A 327 23.95 -14.53 -10.60
C ASP A 327 24.52 -13.18 -10.18
N ILE A 328 23.67 -12.23 -9.79
CA ILE A 328 24.13 -11.09 -9.00
C ILE A 328 24.09 -11.56 -7.54
N PRO A 329 25.24 -11.89 -6.91
CA PRO A 329 25.24 -12.15 -5.48
C PRO A 329 24.70 -10.90 -4.75
N PRO A 330 23.98 -11.08 -3.63
CA PRO A 330 23.55 -9.94 -2.82
C PRO A 330 24.75 -9.03 -2.54
N PRO A 331 24.55 -7.71 -2.40
CA PRO A 331 25.65 -6.80 -2.10
C PRO A 331 26.44 -7.37 -0.92
N VAL A 332 27.74 -7.59 -1.13
CA VAL A 332 28.66 -8.06 -0.08
C VAL A 332 28.44 -7.13 1.10
N ALA A 333 28.09 -7.70 2.25
CA ALA A 333 27.95 -6.93 3.48
C ALA A 333 29.18 -6.03 3.60
N VAL A 334 28.95 -4.72 3.69
CA VAL A 334 30.03 -3.77 3.98
C VAL A 334 30.65 -4.30 5.26
N ALA A 335 31.89 -4.78 5.17
CA ALA A 335 32.62 -5.27 6.33
C ALA A 335 32.47 -4.19 7.40
N ALA A 336 31.93 -4.58 8.55
CA ALA A 336 31.87 -3.68 9.70
C ALA A 336 33.28 -3.11 9.86
N PHE A 337 33.38 -1.77 9.91
CA PHE A 337 34.59 -1.14 10.35
C PHE A 337 34.85 -1.69 11.75
N ASN A 338 35.82 -2.60 11.86
CA ASN A 338 36.33 -3.03 13.15
C ASN A 338 37.08 -1.83 13.72
N GLU A 339 36.51 -1.22 14.76
CA GLU A 339 37.26 -0.40 15.73
C GLU A 339 38.24 -1.28 16.52
#